data_AF-A0A3A1N5W5-F1
#
_entry.id   AF-A0A3A1N5W5-F1
#
_cell.length_a   1.000
_cell.length_b   1.000
_cell.length_c   1.000
_cell.angle_alpha   90.00
_cell.angle_beta   90.00
_cell.angle_gamma   90.00
#
_symmetry.space_group_name_H-M   'P 1'
#
loop_
_entity.id
_entity.type
_entity.pdbx_description
1 polymer ?
#
loop_
_entity_poly.entity_id
_entity_poly.type
_entity_poly.pdbx_seq_one_letter_code
_entity_poly.pdbx_strand_id
1 'polypeptide(L)'
;MSVLFFACLSACSPWSFFTKKRPLAHYRQIRSKSGSLSSGAGGSLSPASYAHFGPAKVVYYVRRFQVEKVEFFKRIVFCFVTGNEDMHLKNFSLITKNGKTTLAPAYDLLNSSIAIKNPEEEIALTLKGKKSNLKASDFTDYYAKERLQLNEKTIETILQDIFQAKEKWEDLISISFLSDDMKEKYSKILERRLKMFY
;
A
#
# COMPACT_ATOMS: atom_id res chain seq x y z
N MET A 1 -4.98 18.35 1.30
CA MET A 1 -4.48 17.01 1.74
C MET A 1 -4.38 15.96 0.63
N SER A 2 -4.79 16.22 -0.61
CA SER A 2 -4.85 15.19 -1.68
C SER A 2 -3.62 15.11 -2.60
N VAL A 3 -2.55 15.89 -2.37
CA VAL A 3 -1.43 16.00 -3.34
C VAL A 3 -0.27 15.05 -3.04
N LEU A 4 -0.08 14.63 -1.77
CA LEU A 4 0.83 13.52 -1.44
C LEU A 4 0.39 12.19 -2.07
N PHE A 5 -0.90 12.05 -2.39
CA PHE A 5 -1.51 10.83 -2.90
C PHE A 5 -1.12 10.51 -4.36
N PHE A 6 -0.90 11.53 -5.20
CA PHE A 6 -0.54 11.32 -6.61
C PHE A 6 0.96 11.29 -6.81
N ALA A 7 1.66 12.19 -6.13
CA ALA A 7 3.10 12.34 -6.14
C ALA A 7 3.85 11.01 -5.97
N CYS A 8 3.59 10.30 -4.86
CA CYS A 8 4.36 9.12 -4.43
C CYS A 8 4.26 7.93 -5.42
N LEU A 9 3.15 7.84 -6.15
CA LEU A 9 2.84 6.76 -7.10
C LEU A 9 3.37 7.03 -8.52
N SER A 10 3.54 8.31 -8.91
CA SER A 10 3.92 8.67 -10.28
C SER A 10 5.43 8.68 -10.57
N ALA A 11 6.28 8.58 -9.55
CA ALA A 11 7.69 8.89 -9.70
C ALA A 11 8.57 7.69 -10.11
N CYS A 12 8.18 6.44 -9.88
CA CYS A 12 8.96 5.27 -10.32
C CYS A 12 8.58 4.88 -11.77
N SER A 13 9.54 4.87 -12.68
CA SER A 13 9.28 4.57 -14.10
C SER A 13 8.94 3.10 -14.45
N PRO A 14 8.98 2.11 -13.52
CA PRO A 14 8.21 0.87 -13.66
C PRO A 14 6.76 0.96 -13.15
N TRP A 15 6.36 2.03 -12.47
CA TRP A 15 5.06 2.20 -11.79
C TRP A 15 3.98 2.88 -12.64
N SER A 16 4.23 3.10 -13.93
CA SER A 16 3.25 3.62 -14.90
C SER A 16 2.01 2.73 -15.06
N PHE A 17 2.02 1.52 -14.50
CA PHE A 17 0.83 0.66 -14.41
C PHE A 17 -0.25 1.18 -13.45
N PHE A 18 0.11 2.00 -12.46
CA PHE A 18 -0.84 2.57 -11.48
C PHE A 18 -1.47 3.90 -11.92
N THR A 19 -0.91 4.59 -12.92
CA THR A 19 -1.28 5.98 -13.26
C THR A 19 -2.23 6.12 -14.45
N LYS A 20 -2.88 5.05 -14.94
CA LYS A 20 -4.01 5.23 -15.87
C LYS A 20 -5.13 5.98 -15.13
N LYS A 21 -5.13 7.32 -15.29
CA LYS A 21 -6.10 8.29 -14.75
C LYS A 21 -7.48 7.64 -14.69
N ARG A 22 -7.98 7.33 -13.49
CA ARG A 22 -9.41 7.11 -13.30
C ARG A 22 -9.94 8.11 -12.27
N PRO A 23 -11.10 8.74 -12.51
CA PRO A 23 -11.54 9.87 -11.72
C PRO A 23 -11.73 9.51 -10.24
N LEU A 24 -11.19 10.37 -9.36
CA LEU A 24 -11.34 10.31 -7.90
C LEU A 24 -12.82 10.29 -7.43
N ALA A 25 -13.76 10.70 -8.28
CA ALA A 25 -15.19 10.73 -7.98
C ALA A 25 -15.76 9.35 -7.58
N HIS A 26 -15.14 8.25 -8.01
CA HIS A 26 -15.61 6.89 -7.69
C HIS A 26 -15.21 6.42 -6.28
N TYR A 27 -14.17 6.99 -5.65
CA TYR A 27 -13.66 6.52 -4.37
C TYR A 27 -14.49 7.00 -3.16
N ARG A 28 -15.14 8.17 -3.27
CA ARG A 28 -15.99 8.70 -2.18
C ARG A 28 -17.22 7.82 -1.93
N GLN A 29 -17.70 7.12 -2.95
CA GLN A 29 -18.90 6.28 -2.86
C GLN A 29 -18.63 4.93 -2.15
N ILE A 30 -17.37 4.49 -2.10
CA ILE A 30 -16.94 3.20 -1.53
C ILE A 30 -17.12 3.16 0.00
N ARG A 31 -16.92 4.29 0.69
CA ARG A 31 -17.05 4.35 2.16
C ARG A 31 -18.50 4.29 2.64
N SER A 32 -19.48 4.52 1.74
CA SER A 32 -20.91 4.65 2.08
C SER A 32 -21.76 3.40 1.84
N LYS A 33 -21.25 2.38 1.15
CA LYS A 33 -22.04 1.17 0.82
C LYS A 33 -21.62 -0.04 1.63
N SER A 34 -21.77 0.06 2.95
CA SER A 34 -21.97 -1.08 3.84
C SER A 34 -23.48 -1.31 3.98
N GLY A 35 -24.12 -1.88 2.96
CA GLY A 35 -25.57 -2.09 3.00
C GLY A 35 -26.14 -2.67 1.71
N SER A 36 -26.69 -3.88 1.84
CA SER A 36 -27.68 -4.57 1.00
C SER A 36 -27.54 -4.53 -0.54
N LEU A 37 -27.34 -5.72 -1.12
CA LEU A 37 -27.66 -6.00 -2.52
C LEU A 37 -29.16 -5.78 -2.77
N SER A 38 -29.49 -5.03 -3.81
CA SER A 38 -30.77 -5.15 -4.52
C SER A 38 -30.52 -5.17 -6.02
N SER A 39 -31.20 -6.09 -6.68
CA SER A 39 -31.15 -6.43 -8.11
C SER A 39 -31.94 -5.43 -8.96
N GLY A 40 -31.39 -5.03 -10.10
CA GLY A 40 -32.08 -4.23 -11.13
C GLY A 40 -31.30 -4.21 -12.44
N ALA A 41 -31.97 -4.56 -13.54
CA ALA A 41 -31.42 -4.82 -14.87
C ALA A 41 -31.18 -3.54 -15.72
N GLY A 42 -30.28 -3.63 -16.71
CA GLY A 42 -30.25 -2.72 -17.88
C GLY A 42 -28.87 -2.27 -18.39
N GLY A 43 -28.41 -2.87 -19.49
CA GLY A 43 -27.76 -2.21 -20.64
C GLY A 43 -26.39 -1.49 -20.54
N SER A 44 -25.40 -2.10 -21.21
CA SER A 44 -24.20 -1.51 -21.88
C SER A 44 -22.91 -1.29 -21.07
N LEU A 45 -21.80 -1.75 -21.69
CA LEU A 45 -20.40 -1.85 -21.23
C LEU A 45 -20.17 -2.82 -20.05
N SER A 46 -19.52 -3.97 -20.34
CA SER A 46 -19.12 -4.97 -19.34
C SER A 46 -18.43 -4.27 -18.14
N PRO A 47 -19.12 -4.14 -16.99
CA PRO A 47 -18.56 -3.39 -15.88
C PRO A 47 -17.48 -4.26 -15.26
N ALA A 48 -16.32 -3.68 -14.94
CA ALA A 48 -15.50 -4.30 -13.91
C ALA A 48 -16.41 -4.51 -12.69
N SER A 49 -16.67 -5.76 -12.29
CA SER A 49 -17.48 -6.02 -11.12
C SER A 49 -16.61 -5.72 -9.90
N TYR A 50 -16.80 -4.53 -9.34
CA TYR A 50 -16.15 -4.14 -8.09
C TYR A 50 -16.84 -4.88 -6.95
N ALA A 51 -16.30 -6.04 -6.61
CA ALA A 51 -16.68 -6.75 -5.41
C ALA A 51 -15.67 -6.37 -4.32
N HIS A 52 -16.14 -5.66 -3.29
CA HIS A 52 -15.36 -5.53 -2.07
C HIS A 52 -15.31 -6.91 -1.42
N PHE A 53 -14.10 -7.46 -1.37
CA PHE A 53 -13.86 -8.74 -0.76
C PHE A 53 -13.28 -8.53 0.63
N GLY A 54 -13.83 -9.25 1.62
CA GLY A 54 -13.32 -9.19 2.97
C GLY A 54 -11.86 -9.68 3.09
N PRO A 55 -11.19 -9.40 4.22
CA PRO A 55 -9.78 -9.71 4.44
C PRO A 55 -9.39 -11.16 4.12
N ALA A 56 -10.25 -12.13 4.48
CA ALA A 56 -10.01 -13.55 4.24
C ALA A 56 -9.81 -13.89 2.75
N LYS A 57 -10.56 -13.22 1.87
CA LYS A 57 -10.50 -13.48 0.42
C LYS A 57 -9.32 -12.76 -0.23
N VAL A 58 -8.91 -11.60 0.28
CA VAL A 58 -7.63 -10.97 -0.09
C VAL A 58 -6.47 -11.91 0.24
N VAL A 59 -6.42 -12.44 1.46
CA VAL A 59 -5.38 -13.39 1.89
C VAL A 59 -5.36 -14.63 1.02
N TYR A 60 -6.53 -15.19 0.68
CA TYR A 60 -6.63 -16.34 -0.23
C TYR A 60 -6.01 -16.05 -1.60
N TYR A 61 -6.35 -14.91 -2.21
CA TYR A 61 -5.85 -14.53 -3.53
C TYR A 61 -4.35 -14.25 -3.53
N VAL A 62 -3.87 -13.49 -2.55
CA VAL A 62 -2.43 -13.23 -2.38
C VAL A 62 -1.68 -14.55 -2.20
N ARG A 63 -2.19 -15.48 -1.38
CA ARG A 63 -1.56 -16.80 -1.22
C ARG A 63 -1.46 -17.60 -2.52
N ARG A 64 -2.45 -17.47 -3.41
CA ARG A 64 -2.58 -18.26 -4.63
C ARG A 64 -1.72 -17.76 -5.78
N PHE A 65 -1.54 -16.44 -5.93
CA PHE A 65 -0.90 -15.85 -7.11
C PHE A 65 0.42 -15.16 -6.77
N GLN A 66 1.52 -15.63 -7.38
CA GLN A 66 2.87 -15.10 -7.12
C GLN A 66 3.00 -13.60 -7.39
N VAL A 67 2.38 -13.11 -8.46
CA VAL A 67 2.36 -11.68 -8.79
C VAL A 67 1.71 -10.85 -7.68
N GLU A 68 0.62 -11.36 -7.08
CA GLU A 68 -0.07 -10.67 -6.00
C GLU A 68 0.74 -10.69 -4.69
N LYS A 69 1.54 -11.73 -4.44
CA LYS A 69 2.46 -11.78 -3.29
C LYS A 69 3.54 -10.70 -3.36
N VAL A 70 4.11 -10.53 -4.55
CA VAL A 70 5.13 -9.50 -4.82
C VAL A 70 4.54 -8.11 -4.59
N GLU A 71 3.38 -7.84 -5.20
CA GLU A 71 2.70 -6.56 -5.08
C GLU A 71 2.27 -6.27 -3.64
N PHE A 72 1.76 -7.28 -2.95
CA PHE A 72 1.35 -7.17 -1.56
C PHE A 72 2.55 -6.90 -0.63
N PHE A 73 3.65 -7.62 -0.79
CA PHE A 73 4.88 -7.38 -0.01
C PHE A 73 5.42 -5.96 -0.23
N LYS A 74 5.50 -5.53 -1.49
CA LYS A 74 5.95 -4.19 -1.86
C LYS A 74 5.10 -3.10 -1.18
N ARG A 75 3.78 -3.25 -1.14
CA ARG A 75 2.88 -2.33 -0.43
C ARG A 75 3.11 -2.32 1.07
N ILE A 76 3.33 -3.46 1.70
CA ILE A 76 3.59 -3.55 3.14
C ILE A 76 4.89 -2.82 3.50
N VAL A 77 5.98 -3.07 2.76
CA VAL A 77 7.25 -2.37 2.99
C VAL A 77 7.10 -0.87 2.73
N PHE A 78 6.40 -0.48 1.65
CA PHE A 78 6.11 0.93 1.37
C PHE A 78 5.35 1.60 2.53
N CYS A 79 4.29 0.98 3.04
CA CYS A 79 3.48 1.56 4.13
C CYS A 79 4.29 1.71 5.40
N PHE A 80 5.11 0.70 5.73
CA PHE A 80 6.03 0.81 6.85
C PHE A 80 7.01 1.96 6.64
N VAL A 81 7.76 1.97 5.53
CA VAL A 81 8.80 2.97 5.27
C VAL A 81 8.23 4.40 5.25
N THR A 82 7.03 4.60 4.73
CA THR A 82 6.38 5.92 4.61
C THR A 82 5.63 6.37 5.86
N GLY A 83 5.56 5.59 6.93
CA GLY A 83 4.85 5.99 8.16
C GLY A 83 3.33 5.82 8.10
N ASN A 84 2.83 4.87 7.32
CA ASN A 84 1.42 4.52 7.30
C ASN A 84 1.11 3.47 8.37
N GLU A 85 0.71 3.93 9.55
CA GLU A 85 0.39 3.09 10.70
C GLU A 85 -1.03 2.51 10.62
N ASP A 86 -1.96 3.13 9.88
CA ASP A 86 -3.35 2.66 9.73
C ASP A 86 -3.52 1.62 8.60
N MET A 87 -2.43 1.07 8.06
CA MET A 87 -2.47 0.07 6.98
C MET A 87 -2.97 -1.29 7.49
N HIS A 88 -4.29 -1.43 7.57
CA HIS A 88 -5.00 -2.65 7.93
C HIS A 88 -5.29 -3.51 6.69
N LEU A 89 -5.54 -4.82 6.88
CA LEU A 89 -5.99 -5.71 5.81
C LEU A 89 -7.29 -5.24 5.11
N LYS A 90 -8.13 -4.45 5.80
CA LYS A 90 -9.34 -3.82 5.23
C LYS A 90 -9.04 -2.80 4.12
N ASN A 91 -7.80 -2.29 4.05
CA ASN A 91 -7.35 -1.33 3.05
C ASN A 91 -6.90 -2.02 1.75
N PHE A 92 -6.92 -3.35 1.72
CA PHE A 92 -6.72 -4.13 0.50
C PHE A 92 -8.07 -4.59 -0.04
N SER A 93 -8.28 -4.36 -1.32
CA SER A 93 -9.44 -4.87 -2.06
C SER A 93 -8.95 -5.65 -3.28
N LEU A 94 -9.81 -6.51 -3.85
CA LEU A 94 -9.57 -7.10 -5.16
C LEU A 94 -10.51 -6.46 -6.18
N ILE A 95 -10.09 -6.44 -7.44
CA ILE A 95 -10.89 -6.00 -8.57
C ILE A 95 -10.93 -7.13 -9.60
N THR A 96 -12.10 -7.39 -10.16
CA THR A 96 -12.25 -8.31 -11.29
C THR A 96 -12.46 -7.51 -12.57
N LYS A 97 -11.58 -7.69 -13.55
CA LYS A 97 -11.71 -7.09 -14.87
C LYS A 97 -11.45 -8.15 -15.93
N ASN A 98 -12.38 -8.28 -16.89
CA ASN A 98 -12.29 -9.25 -17.99
C ASN A 98 -12.05 -10.69 -17.48
N GLY A 99 -12.75 -11.09 -16.40
CA GLY A 99 -12.60 -12.42 -15.79
C GLY A 99 -11.32 -12.63 -14.97
N LYS A 100 -10.42 -11.64 -14.91
CA LYS A 100 -9.20 -11.70 -14.09
C LYS A 100 -9.36 -10.91 -12.80
N THR A 101 -9.19 -11.57 -11.67
CA THR A 101 -9.18 -10.95 -10.34
C THR A 101 -7.75 -10.64 -9.93
N THR A 102 -7.47 -9.39 -9.56
CA THR A 102 -6.16 -8.92 -9.07
C THR A 102 -6.36 -8.04 -7.83
N LEU A 103 -5.29 -7.72 -7.11
CA LEU A 103 -5.33 -6.62 -6.15
C LEU A 103 -5.81 -5.34 -6.85
N ALA A 104 -6.72 -4.64 -6.18
CA ALA A 104 -7.15 -3.32 -6.60
C ALA A 104 -5.96 -2.35 -6.53
N PRO A 105 -5.99 -1.25 -7.30
CA PRO A 105 -5.03 -0.17 -7.14
C PRO A 105 -4.94 0.26 -5.67
N ALA A 106 -3.74 0.56 -5.18
CA ALA A 106 -3.56 0.96 -3.79
C ALA A 106 -4.30 2.26 -3.50
N TYR A 107 -4.90 2.35 -2.32
CA TYR A 107 -5.58 3.55 -1.82
C TYR A 107 -5.27 3.70 -0.34
N ASP A 108 -5.57 4.87 0.22
CA ASP A 108 -5.32 5.19 1.63
C ASP A 108 -3.84 5.08 2.05
N LEU A 109 -2.95 5.48 1.15
CA LEU A 109 -1.51 5.54 1.37
C LEU A 109 -1.12 6.89 1.98
N LEU A 110 -1.42 7.09 3.26
CA LEU A 110 -1.14 8.33 3.98
C LEU A 110 -0.14 8.08 5.11
N ASN A 111 0.80 9.01 5.30
CA ASN A 111 1.65 9.02 6.49
C ASN A 111 0.81 9.49 7.68
N SER A 112 0.36 8.54 8.49
CA SER A 112 -0.38 8.82 9.73
C SER A 112 0.56 9.09 10.90
N SER A 113 1.78 8.56 10.88
CA SER A 113 2.79 8.73 11.95
C SER A 113 3.08 10.21 12.25
N ILE A 114 3.13 11.08 11.23
CA ILE A 114 3.44 12.50 11.42
C ILE A 114 2.32 13.29 12.11
N ALA A 115 1.10 12.76 12.13
CA ALA A 115 -0.06 13.38 12.78
C ALA A 115 -0.31 12.84 14.20
N ILE A 116 0.25 11.67 14.54
CA ILE A 116 0.07 11.01 15.83
C ILE A 116 1.18 11.45 16.78
N LYS A 117 0.79 12.00 17.94
CA LYS A 117 1.74 12.26 19.04
C LYS A 117 2.06 10.94 19.73
N ASN A 118 3.33 10.51 19.67
CA ASN A 118 3.85 9.27 20.27
C ASN A 118 3.10 8.00 19.79
N PRO A 119 3.27 7.58 18.53
CA PRO A 119 2.65 6.35 18.05
C PRO A 119 3.17 5.12 18.82
N GLU A 120 2.25 4.34 19.39
CA GLU A 120 2.57 3.07 20.08
C GLU A 120 2.81 1.91 19.09
N GLU A 121 2.21 1.99 17.90
CA GLU A 121 2.28 0.98 16.83
C GLU A 121 2.94 1.58 15.58
N GLU A 122 3.85 0.83 14.93
CA GLU A 122 4.53 1.24 13.69
C GLU A 122 3.77 0.81 12.42
N ILE A 123 2.89 -0.19 12.55
CA ILE A 123 2.00 -0.71 11.51
C ILE A 123 0.81 -1.43 12.17
N ALA A 124 -0.39 -1.28 11.59
CA ALA A 124 -1.57 -2.00 12.06
C ALA A 124 -1.55 -3.52 11.78
N LEU A 125 -0.79 -3.94 10.75
CA LEU A 125 -0.64 -5.34 10.40
C LEU A 125 0.35 -6.03 11.36
N THR A 126 -0.13 -6.96 12.16
CA THR A 126 0.74 -7.74 13.06
C THR A 126 1.73 -8.60 12.28
N LEU A 127 3.03 -8.34 12.46
CA LEU A 127 4.13 -9.14 11.93
C LEU A 127 4.79 -9.90 13.08
N LYS A 128 4.79 -11.24 13.02
CA LYS A 128 5.37 -12.11 14.06
C LYS A 128 4.87 -11.79 15.48
N GLY A 129 3.58 -11.47 15.60
CA GLY A 129 2.96 -11.08 16.88
C GLY A 129 3.30 -9.66 17.35
N LYS A 130 4.07 -8.89 16.58
CA LYS A 130 4.49 -7.52 16.90
C LYS A 130 3.79 -6.51 16.00
N LYS A 131 3.65 -5.30 16.52
CA LYS A 131 3.20 -4.12 15.77
C LYS A 131 4.13 -2.92 15.93
N SER A 132 5.13 -3.04 16.79
CA SER A 132 6.16 -2.03 17.07
C SER A 132 7.50 -2.73 17.33
N ASN A 133 8.59 -1.97 17.30
CA ASN A 133 9.97 -2.48 17.38
C ASN A 133 10.24 -3.54 16.29
N LEU A 134 9.73 -3.27 15.09
CA LEU A 134 9.92 -4.15 13.96
C LEU A 134 11.36 -4.09 13.49
N LYS A 135 11.89 -5.24 13.06
CA LYS A 135 13.21 -5.36 12.46
C LYS A 135 13.08 -5.71 10.99
N ALA A 136 14.13 -5.44 10.21
CA ALA A 136 14.14 -5.84 8.79
C ALA A 136 13.84 -7.33 8.60
N SER A 137 14.36 -8.20 9.48
CA SER A 137 14.08 -9.65 9.46
C SER A 137 12.62 -10.02 9.71
N ASP A 138 11.84 -9.18 10.41
CA ASP A 138 10.40 -9.40 10.56
C ASP A 138 9.68 -9.23 9.19
N PHE A 139 10.23 -8.41 8.29
CA PHE A 139 9.74 -8.25 6.92
C PHE A 139 10.35 -9.26 5.93
N THR A 140 11.67 -9.43 5.92
CA THR A 140 12.36 -10.25 4.93
C THR A 140 12.23 -11.74 5.26
N ASP A 141 12.66 -12.17 6.44
CA ASP A 141 12.75 -13.58 6.77
C ASP A 141 11.38 -14.14 7.14
N TYR A 142 10.70 -13.47 8.08
CA TYR A 142 9.36 -13.91 8.48
C TYR A 142 8.33 -13.64 7.39
N TYR A 143 8.07 -12.38 7.04
CA TYR A 143 6.92 -12.09 6.18
C TYR A 143 7.13 -12.49 4.72
N ALA A 144 8.27 -12.15 4.11
CA ALA A 144 8.50 -12.42 2.70
C ALA A 144 8.88 -13.89 2.43
N LYS A 145 9.89 -14.41 3.14
CA LYS A 145 10.36 -15.80 2.94
C LYS A 145 9.40 -16.82 3.55
N GLU A 146 9.10 -16.78 4.85
CA GLU A 146 8.27 -17.81 5.49
C GLU A 146 6.78 -17.70 5.13
N ARG A 147 6.19 -16.50 5.21
CA ARG A 147 4.73 -16.33 5.01
C ARG A 147 4.31 -16.23 3.56
N LEU A 148 5.04 -15.46 2.75
CA LEU A 148 4.71 -15.27 1.33
C LEU A 148 5.44 -16.26 0.43
N GLN A 149 6.52 -16.91 0.87
CA GLN A 149 7.32 -17.84 0.06
C GLN A 149 7.89 -17.15 -1.20
N LEU A 150 8.34 -15.90 -1.04
CA LEU A 150 9.08 -15.18 -2.07
C LEU A 150 10.54 -15.66 -2.08
N ASN A 151 11.13 -15.77 -3.27
CA ASN A 151 12.56 -16.08 -3.38
C ASN A 151 13.41 -14.83 -3.05
N GLU A 152 14.66 -15.07 -2.65
CA GLU A 152 15.58 -14.03 -2.20
C GLU A 152 15.82 -12.94 -3.24
N LYS A 153 16.07 -13.33 -4.50
CA LYS A 153 16.24 -12.38 -5.62
C LYS A 153 15.05 -11.43 -5.79
N THR A 154 13.83 -11.92 -5.61
CA THR A 154 12.61 -11.11 -5.70
C THR A 154 12.52 -10.13 -4.54
N ILE A 155 12.86 -10.57 -3.33
CA ILE A 155 12.88 -9.72 -2.13
C ILE A 155 13.91 -8.60 -2.30
N GLU A 156 15.14 -8.93 -2.71
CA GLU A 156 16.22 -7.97 -2.98
C GLU A 156 15.80 -6.95 -4.03
N THR A 157 15.19 -7.40 -5.14
CA THR A 157 14.69 -6.50 -6.19
C THR A 157 13.64 -5.53 -5.65
N ILE A 158 12.70 -6.00 -4.83
CA ILE A 158 11.65 -5.15 -4.24
C ILE A 158 12.25 -4.13 -3.28
N LEU A 159 13.22 -4.52 -2.45
CA LEU A 159 13.88 -3.60 -1.53
C LEU A 159 14.67 -2.55 -2.32
N GLN A 160 15.43 -2.96 -3.34
CA GLN A 160 16.17 -2.06 -4.23
C GLN A 160 15.25 -1.05 -4.93
N ASP A 161 14.11 -1.49 -5.45
CA ASP A 161 13.07 -0.61 -6.03
C ASP A 161 12.64 0.47 -5.03
N ILE A 162 12.42 0.07 -3.76
CA ILE A 162 11.99 0.97 -2.68
C ILE A 162 13.08 1.97 -2.33
N PHE A 163 14.34 1.54 -2.29
CA PHE A 163 15.46 2.41 -2.01
C PHE A 163 15.70 3.43 -3.13
N GLN A 164 15.63 3.01 -4.39
CA GLN A 164 15.77 3.90 -5.54
C GLN A 164 14.61 4.92 -5.64
N ALA A 165 13.47 4.63 -5.01
CA ALA A 165 12.35 5.58 -4.94
C ALA A 165 12.58 6.72 -3.94
N LYS A 166 13.57 6.59 -3.04
CA LYS A 166 13.83 7.53 -1.94
C LYS A 166 13.95 8.98 -2.41
N GLU A 167 14.85 9.25 -3.36
CA GLU A 167 15.13 10.61 -3.85
C GLU A 167 13.85 11.29 -4.35
N LYS A 168 13.05 10.55 -5.12
CA LYS A 168 11.78 11.04 -5.62
C LYS A 168 10.77 11.30 -4.51
N TRP A 169 10.74 10.46 -3.47
CA TRP A 169 9.88 10.72 -2.31
C TRP A 169 10.31 11.97 -1.54
N GLU A 170 11.60 12.21 -1.40
CA GLU A 170 12.14 13.43 -0.78
C GLU A 170 11.74 14.68 -1.57
N ASP A 171 11.85 14.65 -2.90
CA ASP A 171 11.38 15.73 -3.78
C ASP A 171 9.89 16.02 -3.55
N LEU A 172 9.08 14.97 -3.49
CA LEU A 172 7.63 15.09 -3.34
C LEU A 172 7.23 15.61 -1.95
N ILE A 173 7.97 15.22 -0.90
CA ILE A 173 7.79 15.78 0.45
C ILE A 173 8.13 17.27 0.42
N SER A 174 9.21 17.67 -0.26
CA SER A 174 9.67 19.06 -0.31
C SER A 174 8.63 20.00 -0.94
N ILE A 175 7.97 19.57 -2.02
CA ILE A 175 6.94 20.35 -2.73
C ILE A 175 5.53 20.15 -2.16
N SER A 176 5.38 19.36 -1.10
CA SER A 176 4.08 19.09 -0.50
C SER A 176 3.54 20.30 0.29
N PHE A 177 2.23 20.30 0.53
CA PHE A 177 1.51 21.28 1.35
C PHE A 177 1.67 21.07 2.87
N LEU A 178 2.60 20.20 3.29
CA LEU A 178 2.92 20.03 4.70
C LEU A 178 3.64 21.27 5.24
N SER A 179 3.51 21.56 6.53
CA SER A 179 4.37 22.55 7.18
C SER A 179 5.82 22.04 7.19
N ASP A 180 6.79 22.94 7.30
CA ASP A 180 8.21 22.55 7.28
C ASP A 180 8.56 21.58 8.41
N ASP A 181 7.98 21.75 9.60
CA ASP A 181 8.09 20.80 10.72
C ASP A 181 7.53 19.40 10.35
N MET A 182 6.40 19.33 9.65
CA MET A 182 5.83 18.06 9.21
C MET A 182 6.65 17.41 8.09
N LYS A 183 7.23 18.21 7.18
CA LYS A 183 8.15 17.72 6.14
C LYS A 183 9.39 17.10 6.78
N GLU A 184 10.00 17.81 7.73
CA GLU A 184 11.17 17.32 8.46
C GLU A 184 10.88 16.02 9.22
N LYS A 185 9.74 15.95 9.92
CA LYS A 185 9.29 14.73 10.59
C LYS A 185 9.09 13.58 9.62
N TYR A 186 8.47 13.83 8.46
CA TYR A 186 8.30 12.81 7.42
C TYR A 186 9.67 12.30 6.97
N SER A 187 10.56 13.18 6.52
CA SER A 187 11.87 12.80 6.00
C SER A 187 12.68 11.99 7.02
N LYS A 188 12.64 12.38 8.30
CA LYS A 188 13.29 11.62 9.40
C LYS A 188 12.73 10.19 9.55
N ILE A 189 11.40 10.01 9.47
CA ILE A 189 10.78 8.69 9.54
C ILE A 189 11.19 7.85 8.33
N LEU A 190 11.11 8.44 7.12
CA LEU A 190 11.45 7.79 5.88
C LEU A 190 12.90 7.29 5.90
N GLU A 191 13.84 8.17 6.24
CA GLU A 191 15.26 7.86 6.31
C GLU A 191 15.54 6.77 7.35
N ARG A 192 14.99 6.92 8.56
CA ARG A 192 15.18 5.94 9.65
C ARG A 192 14.71 4.55 9.26
N ARG A 193 13.52 4.43 8.64
CA ARG A 193 12.93 3.13 8.28
C ARG A 193 13.59 2.54 7.03
N LEU A 194 14.04 3.35 6.07
CA LEU A 194 14.83 2.87 4.93
C LEU A 194 16.16 2.26 5.37
N LYS A 195 16.88 2.91 6.30
CA LYS A 195 18.15 2.42 6.88
C LYS A 195 18.02 1.08 7.62
N MET A 196 16.81 0.59 7.87
CA MET A 196 16.65 -0.75 8.45
C MET A 196 16.96 -1.84 7.42
N PHE A 197 16.76 -1.56 6.14
CA PHE A 197 16.91 -2.53 5.05
C PHE A 197 18.28 -2.47 4.36
N TYR A 198 19.16 -1.54 4.75
CA TYR A 198 20.48 -1.26 4.17
C TYR A 198 21.50 -0.90 5.25
#